data_AF-A0A1X0QS65-F1
#
_entry.id   AF-A0A1X0QS65-F1
#
_cell.length_a   1.000
_cell.length_b   1.000
_cell.length_c   1.000
_cell.angle_alpha   90.00
_cell.angle_beta   90.00
_cell.angle_gamma   90.00
#
_symmetry.space_group_name_H-M   'P 1'
#
loop_
_entity.id
_entity.type
_entity.pdbx_description
1 polymer ?
#
loop_
_entity_poly.entity_id
_entity_poly.type
_entity_poly.pdbx_seq_one_letter_code
_entity_poly.pdbx_strand_id
1 'polypeptide(L)'
;DTSTGELARRPTPRKLYEDRLKSAIAAKATINNILKNSSLTVDNLDSLKIPIIQVMGFECQIFIVRLAEPNLYAIKKLSEMNFPITNKDLRNNGIEAIIIC
;
A
#
# COMPACT_ATOMS: atom_id res chain seq x y z
N ASP A 1 1.34 13.70 -5.87
CA ASP A 1 1.11 12.73 -4.78
C ASP A 1 0.16 11.65 -5.24
N THR A 2 0.65 10.41 -5.30
CA THR A 2 -0.05 9.29 -5.96
C THR A 2 -0.04 8.08 -5.04
N SER A 3 -0.62 8.21 -3.84
CA SER A 3 -0.65 7.16 -2.81
C SER A 3 -2.03 7.07 -2.17
N THR A 4 -2.40 5.88 -1.70
CA THR A 4 -3.63 5.67 -0.91
C THR A 4 -3.31 5.08 0.45
N GLY A 5 -4.09 5.46 1.46
CA GLY A 5 -3.88 5.07 2.85
C GLY A 5 -5.19 4.74 3.54
N GLU A 6 -5.24 3.61 4.25
CA GLU A 6 -6.40 3.17 5.03
C GLU A 6 -5.99 2.85 6.47
N LEU A 7 -6.83 3.24 7.43
CA LEU A 7 -6.60 3.04 8.86
C LEU A 7 -7.82 2.40 9.52
N ALA A 8 -7.62 1.25 10.17
CA ALA A 8 -8.65 0.57 10.94
C ALA A 8 -8.18 0.26 12.37
N ARG A 9 -8.83 0.85 13.38
CA ARG A 9 -8.51 0.57 14.79
C ARG A 9 -8.82 -0.87 15.22
N ARG A 10 -9.86 -1.48 14.63
CA ARG A 10 -10.25 -2.88 14.88
C ARG A 10 -10.05 -3.66 13.59
N PRO A 11 -9.00 -4.50 13.51
CA PRO A 11 -8.80 -5.35 12.34
C PRO A 11 -9.87 -6.44 12.34
N THR A 12 -10.65 -6.52 11.27
CA THR A 12 -11.46 -7.70 10.96
C THR A 12 -11.08 -8.18 9.56
N PRO A 13 -11.15 -9.49 9.27
CA PRO A 13 -10.85 -9.99 7.94
C PRO A 13 -11.68 -9.29 6.87
N ARG A 14 -12.99 -9.10 7.12
CA ARG A 14 -13.88 -8.39 6.21
C ARG A 14 -13.40 -6.96 5.92
N LYS A 15 -13.08 -6.18 6.97
CA LYS A 15 -12.61 -4.80 6.80
C LYS A 15 -11.27 -4.72 6.08
N LEU A 16 -10.36 -5.67 6.36
CA LEU A 16 -9.08 -5.79 5.66
C LEU A 16 -9.27 -5.90 4.15
N TYR A 17 -10.14 -6.80 3.70
CA TYR A 17 -10.39 -7.00 2.28
C TYR A 17 -11.15 -5.83 1.65
N GLU A 18 -12.16 -5.29 2.34
CA GLU A 18 -12.93 -4.14 1.83
C GLU A 18 -12.06 -2.89 1.65
N ASP A 19 -11.25 -2.53 2.64
CA ASP A 19 -10.40 -1.33 2.57
C ASP A 19 -9.27 -1.51 1.54
N ARG A 20 -8.72 -2.72 1.42
CA ARG A 20 -7.74 -3.04 0.37
C ARG A 20 -8.36 -2.93 -1.03
N LEU A 21 -9.57 -3.43 -1.22
CA LEU A 21 -10.27 -3.35 -2.49
C LEU A 21 -10.55 -1.90 -2.88
N LYS A 22 -11.03 -1.07 -1.95
CA LYS A 22 -11.23 0.38 -2.19
C LYS A 22 -9.94 1.06 -2.63
N SER A 23 -8.86 0.84 -1.87
CA SER A 23 -7.56 1.41 -2.17
C SER A 23 -7.01 0.96 -3.52
N ALA A 24 -7.22 -0.31 -3.89
CA ALA A 24 -6.81 -0.85 -5.18
C ALA A 24 -7.59 -0.25 -6.35
N ILE A 25 -8.90 -0.05 -6.19
CA ILE A 25 -9.75 0.61 -7.19
C ILE A 25 -9.31 2.07 -7.38
N ALA A 26 -9.06 2.79 -6.28
CA ALA A 26 -8.55 4.16 -6.33
C ALA A 26 -7.19 4.22 -7.06
N ALA A 27 -6.25 3.35 -6.70
CA ALA A 27 -4.95 3.25 -7.34
C ALA A 27 -5.06 2.95 -8.85
N LYS A 28 -5.93 2.02 -9.24
CA LYS A 28 -6.23 1.72 -10.65
C LYS A 28 -6.78 2.95 -11.38
N ALA A 29 -7.73 3.66 -10.78
CA ALA A 29 -8.29 4.88 -11.37
C ALA A 29 -7.20 5.95 -11.58
N THR A 30 -6.29 6.09 -10.63
CA THR A 30 -5.16 7.01 -10.75
C THR A 30 -4.19 6.60 -11.86
N ILE A 31 -3.84 5.32 -11.97
CA ILE A 31 -3.01 4.81 -13.07
C ILE A 31 -3.68 5.11 -14.41
N ASN A 32 -4.96 4.77 -14.57
CA ASN A 32 -5.70 5.06 -15.80
C ASN A 32 -5.72 6.56 -16.13
N ASN A 33 -5.89 7.42 -15.13
CA ASN A 33 -5.87 8.86 -15.33
C ASN A 33 -4.49 9.35 -15.80
N ILE A 34 -3.41 8.79 -15.25
CA ILE A 34 -2.04 9.09 -15.68
C ILE A 34 -1.85 8.63 -17.13
N LEU A 35 -2.18 7.37 -17.46
CA LEU A 35 -2.06 6.81 -18.81
C LEU A 35 -2.82 7.64 -19.86
N LYS A 36 -4.00 8.15 -19.51
CA LYS A 36 -4.82 8.96 -20.42
C LYS A 36 -4.21 10.35 -20.68
N ASN A 37 -3.55 10.94 -19.69
CA ASN A 37 -3.09 12.32 -19.71
C ASN A 37 -1.58 12.46 -19.95
N SER A 38 -0.85 11.36 -20.17
CA SER A 38 0.60 11.37 -20.32
C SER A 38 1.07 10.52 -21.49
N SER A 39 2.10 11.00 -22.18
CA SER A 39 2.80 10.26 -23.24
C SER A 39 3.87 9.34 -22.64
N LEU A 40 3.48 8.45 -21.71
CA LEU A 40 4.43 7.52 -21.09
C LEU A 40 4.93 6.49 -22.11
N THR A 41 6.25 6.35 -22.21
CA THR A 41 6.90 5.25 -22.92
C THR A 41 6.84 3.96 -22.10
N VAL A 42 7.08 2.81 -22.74
CA VAL A 42 7.03 1.49 -22.09
C VAL A 42 7.95 1.41 -20.85
N ASP A 43 9.15 2.00 -20.92
CA ASP A 43 10.09 2.04 -19.78
C ASP A 43 9.54 2.86 -18.59
N ASN A 44 8.72 3.86 -18.86
CA ASN A 44 8.05 4.67 -17.83
C ASN A 44 6.77 3.99 -17.29
N LEU A 45 6.28 2.95 -17.95
CA LEU A 45 5.11 2.19 -17.52
C LEU A 45 5.47 1.28 -16.33
N ASP A 46 6.65 0.66 -16.38
CA ASP A 46 7.17 -0.19 -15.30
C ASP A 46 7.54 0.59 -14.04
N SER A 47 7.84 1.89 -14.19
CA SER A 47 8.09 2.79 -13.05
C SER A 47 6.79 3.28 -12.40
N LEU A 48 5.65 3.21 -13.10
CA LEU A 48 4.36 3.65 -12.57
C LEU A 48 3.81 2.66 -11.53
N LYS A 49 4.11 2.96 -10.27
CA LYS A 49 3.67 2.18 -9.09
C LYS A 49 2.93 3.09 -8.13
N ILE A 50 1.74 2.67 -7.73
CA ILE A 50 0.93 3.37 -6.73
C ILE A 50 1.04 2.61 -5.41
N PRO A 51 1.70 3.16 -4.38
CA PRO A 51 1.73 2.54 -3.07
C PRO A 51 0.37 2.65 -2.38
N ILE A 52 0.00 1.56 -1.71
CA ILE A 52 -1.12 1.45 -0.77
C ILE A 52 -0.56 1.15 0.61
N ILE A 53 -0.84 2.01 1.58
CA ILE A 53 -0.47 1.82 2.98
C ILE A 53 -1.72 1.42 3.75
N GLN A 54 -1.73 0.23 4.34
CA GLN A 54 -2.88 -0.27 5.08
C GLN A 54 -2.48 -0.54 6.53
N VAL A 55 -3.02 0.25 7.46
CA VAL A 55 -2.76 0.12 8.89
C VAL A 55 -3.98 -0.48 9.58
N MET A 56 -3.83 -1.67 10.14
CA MET A 56 -4.91 -2.47 10.73
C MET A 56 -4.53 -2.84 12.17
N GLY A 57 -5.07 -2.10 13.13
CA GLY A 57 -4.66 -2.19 14.53
C GLY A 57 -3.21 -1.75 14.70
N PHE A 58 -2.34 -2.70 15.05
CA PHE A 58 -0.90 -2.51 15.20
C PHE A 58 -0.09 -3.17 14.08
N GLU A 59 -0.74 -3.59 13.00
CA GLU A 59 -0.07 -4.13 11.82
C GLU A 59 -0.16 -3.09 10.68
N CYS A 60 0.94 -2.86 9.98
CA CYS A 60 0.98 -2.06 8.77
C CYS A 60 1.48 -2.91 7.61
N GLN A 61 0.71 -2.92 6.52
CA GLN A 61 1.05 -3.61 5.29
C GLN A 61 1.20 -2.58 4.16
N ILE A 62 2.29 -2.70 3.42
CA ILE A 62 2.56 -1.85 2.25
C ILE A 62 2.38 -2.70 1.00
N PHE A 63 1.53 -2.24 0.09
CA PHE A 63 1.34 -2.83 -1.22
C PHE A 63 1.70 -1.84 -2.31
N ILE A 64 1.94 -2.35 -3.50
CA ILE A 64 1.96 -1.56 -4.73
C ILE A 64 0.91 -2.08 -5.69
N VAL A 65 0.26 -1.15 -6.38
CA VAL A 65 -0.52 -1.43 -7.59
C VAL A 65 0.27 -0.93 -8.79
N ARG A 66 0.40 -1.80 -9.79
CA ARG A 66 1.02 -1.47 -11.07
C ARG A 66 0.22 -2.06 -12.22
N LEU A 67 0.42 -1.50 -13.41
CA LEU A 67 0.00 -2.16 -14.64
C LEU A 67 1.00 -3.28 -14.93
N ALA A 68 0.52 -4.52 -15.02
CA ALA A 68 1.36 -5.67 -15.37
C ALA A 68 1.36 -5.92 -16.88
N GLU A 69 0.20 -5.78 -17.49
CA GLU A 69 -0.03 -5.88 -18.94
C GLU A 69 -1.19 -4.92 -19.30
N PRO A 70 -1.45 -4.64 -20.59
CA PRO A 70 -2.61 -3.84 -20.98
C PRO A 70 -3.90 -4.35 -20.31
N ASN A 71 -4.56 -3.48 -19.55
CA ASN A 71 -5.76 -3.76 -18.75
C ASN A 71 -5.61 -4.77 -17.59
N LEU A 72 -4.41 -5.31 -17.33
CA LEU A 72 -4.13 -6.20 -16.22
C LEU A 72 -3.36 -5.47 -15.12
N TYR A 73 -3.96 -5.38 -13.93
CA TYR A 73 -3.38 -4.72 -12.77
C TYR A 73 -2.93 -5.74 -11.74
N ALA A 74 -1.70 -5.59 -11.25
CA ALA A 74 -1.15 -6.45 -10.20
C ALA A 74 -1.04 -5.69 -8.88
N ILE A 75 -1.45 -6.35 -7.80
CA ILE A 75 -1.22 -5.89 -6.42
C ILE A 75 -0.11 -6.77 -5.84
N LYS A 76 0.97 -6.16 -5.37
CA LYS A 76 2.10 -6.87 -4.74
C LYS A 76 2.34 -6.32 -3.34
N LYS A 77 2.42 -7.20 -2.34
CA LYS A 77 2.88 -6.84 -0.99
C LYS A 77 4.38 -6.54 -1.07
N LEU A 78 4.78 -5.35 -0.62
CA LEU A 78 6.18 -4.93 -0.56
C LEU A 78 6.79 -5.19 0.81
N SER A 79 6.07 -4.79 1.85
CA SER A 79 6.56 -4.89 3.22
C SER A 79 5.40 -5.05 4.19
N GLU A 80 5.75 -5.52 5.38
CA GLU A 80 4.89 -5.61 6.54
C GLU A 80 5.71 -5.24 7.77
N MET A 81 5.11 -4.43 8.63
CA MET A 81 5.71 -4.02 9.88
C MET A 81 4.65 -4.04 10.97
N ASN A 82 5.08 -4.34 12.19
CA ASN A 82 4.21 -4.34 13.36
C ASN A 82 4.65 -3.22 14.31
N PHE A 83 3.69 -2.43 14.75
CA PHE A 83 3.86 -1.47 15.82
C PHE A 83 4.10 -2.20 17.15
N PRO A 84 4.99 -1.70 18.03
CA PRO A 84 5.18 -2.28 19.35
C PRO A 84 3.89 -2.21 20.16
N ILE A 85 3.49 -3.34 20.75
CA ILE A 85 2.23 -3.47 21.51
C ILE A 85 2.46 -3.63 23.00
N THR A 86 3.69 -3.91 23.43
CA THR A 86 4.05 -4.02 24.84
C THR A 86 5.12 -3.01 25.27
N ASN A 87 5.17 -2.70 26.57
CA ASN A 87 6.25 -1.91 27.16
C ASN A 87 7.63 -2.54 26.93
N LYS A 88 7.71 -3.87 26.80
CA LYS A 88 8.95 -4.57 26.49
C LYS A 88 9.40 -4.25 25.07
N ASP A 89 8.48 -4.26 24.11
CA ASP A 89 8.78 -3.95 22.71
C ASP A 89 9.28 -2.51 22.57
N LEU A 90 8.65 -1.57 23.29
CA LEU A 90 9.09 -0.17 23.33
C LEU A 90 10.51 -0.02 23.89
N ARG A 91 10.84 -0.74 24.97
CA ARG A 91 12.17 -0.70 25.60
C ARG A 91 13.26 -1.36 24.77
N ASN A 92 12.88 -2.25 23.86
CA ASN A 92 13.80 -2.97 22.99
C ASN A 92 13.99 -2.27 21.63
N ASN A 93 13.93 -0.94 21.60
CA ASN A 93 14.05 -0.11 20.39
C ASN A 93 13.00 -0.45 19.31
N GLY A 94 11.80 -0.87 19.73
CA GLY A 94 10.72 -1.24 18.81
C GLY A 94 10.19 -0.09 17.95
N ILE A 95 10.47 1.16 18.32
CA ILE A 95 10.12 2.34 17.51
C ILE A 95 11.17 2.55 16.41
N GLU A 96 12.45 2.48 16.76
CA GLU A 96 13.56 2.62 15.82
C GLU A 96 13.52 1.55 14.73
N ALA A 97 13.12 0.32 15.10
CA ALA A 97 12.92 -0.78 14.16
C ALA A 97 11.89 -0.47 13.05
N ILE A 98 10.93 0.43 13.31
CA ILE A 98 9.89 0.83 12.34
C ILE A 98 10.37 1.95 11.42
N ILE A 99 11.26 2.81 11.91
CA ILE A 99 11.78 3.96 11.15
C ILE A 99 12.78 3.54 10.07
N ILE A 100 13.49 2.42 10.29
CA ILE A 100 14.53 1.90 9.38
C ILE A 100 13.92 1.05 8.23
N CYS A 101 12.61 0.83 8.24
CA CYS A 101 11.91 -0.09 7.34
C CYS A 101 11.77 0.43 5.89
#